data_AF-A0A0G1WXT5-F1
#
_entry.id   AF-A0A0G1WXT5-F1
#
_cell.length_a   1.000
_cell.length_b   1.000
_cell.length_c   1.000
_cell.angle_alpha   90.00
_cell.angle_beta   90.00
_cell.angle_gamma   90.00
#
_symmetry.space_group_name_H-M   'P 1'
#
loop_
_entity.id
_entity.type
_entity.pdbx_description
1 polymer ?
#
loop_
_entity_poly.entity_id
_entity_poly.type
_entity_poly.pdbx_seq_one_letter_code
_entity_poly.pdbx_strand_id
1 'polypeptide(L)'
;KLLRVLEDNIVERLGGQKGIEVDIRIISATNINFNESIEKGSFREDLFYRLNVFPINIPPLRERKSDIPLLLPLSEYTGDNAAMIAAAGYLHANEPSAADLEAHGTLSL
;
A
#
# COMPACT_ATOMS: atom_id res chain seq x y z
N LYS A 1 -6.46 -13.67 -19.97
CA LYS A 1 -5.83 -14.80 -19.23
C LYS A 1 -6.16 -14.74 -17.74
N LEU A 2 -6.04 -13.59 -17.07
CA LEU A 2 -6.44 -13.45 -15.65
C LEU A 2 -7.90 -13.84 -15.37
N LEU A 3 -8.82 -13.52 -16.28
CA LEU A 3 -10.23 -13.92 -16.16
C LEU A 3 -10.42 -15.43 -15.94
N ARG A 4 -9.66 -16.27 -16.66
CA ARG A 4 -9.72 -17.73 -16.54
C ARG A 4 -9.20 -18.22 -15.19
N VAL A 5 -8.22 -17.52 -14.60
CA VAL A 5 -7.72 -17.81 -13.25
C VAL A 5 -8.80 -17.48 -12.20
N LEU A 6 -9.52 -16.37 -12.39
CA LEU A 6 -10.62 -15.96 -11.52
C LEU A 6 -11.84 -16.90 -11.61
N GLU A 7 -12.00 -17.60 -12.73
CA GLU A 7 -13.11 -18.51 -12.99
C GLU A 7 -12.81 -19.93 -12.54
N ASP A 8 -11.66 -20.46 -12.95
CA ASP A 8 -11.33 -21.88 -12.82
C ASP A 8 -10.35 -22.17 -11.66
N ASN A 9 -9.77 -21.14 -11.01
CA ASN A 9 -8.67 -21.27 -10.04
C ASN A 9 -7.48 -22.09 -10.58
N ILE A 10 -7.25 -22.01 -11.90
CA ILE A 10 -6.18 -22.73 -12.60
C ILE A 10 -5.27 -21.74 -13.31
N VAL A 11 -3.97 -21.94 -13.14
CA VAL A 11 -2.92 -21.21 -13.88
C VAL A 11 -2.13 -22.14 -14.78
N GLU A 12 -1.78 -21.65 -15.96
CA GLU A 12 -0.94 -22.34 -16.94
C GLU A 12 0.40 -21.59 -17.06
N ARG A 13 1.52 -22.33 -17.07
CA ARG A 13 2.84 -21.74 -17.37
C ARG A 13 2.87 -21.28 -18.83
N LEU A 14 3.63 -20.22 -19.12
CA LEU A 14 3.82 -19.78 -20.51
C LEU A 14 4.49 -20.90 -21.32
N GLY A 15 3.82 -21.34 -22.40
CA GLY A 15 4.26 -22.45 -23.24
C GLY A 15 3.96 -23.85 -22.69
N GLY A 16 3.38 -23.96 -21.49
CA GLY A 16 2.89 -25.23 -20.93
C GLY A 16 1.40 -25.43 -21.21
N GLN A 17 0.97 -26.69 -21.33
CA GLN A 17 -0.46 -27.05 -21.50
C GLN A 17 -1.09 -27.60 -20.22
N LYS A 18 -0.28 -27.84 -19.17
CA LYS A 18 -0.76 -28.37 -17.90
C LYS A 18 -1.24 -27.22 -17.00
N GLY A 19 -2.52 -27.25 -16.67
CA GLY A 19 -3.11 -26.41 -15.62
C GLY A 19 -2.63 -26.82 -14.23
N ILE A 20 -2.41 -25.83 -13.37
CA ILE A 20 -2.06 -25.99 -11.96
C ILE A 20 -3.19 -25.35 -11.16
N GLU A 21 -3.89 -26.14 -10.34
CA GLU A 21 -4.88 -25.63 -9.39
C GLU A 21 -4.19 -24.79 -8.30
N VAL A 22 -4.81 -23.67 -7.95
CA VAL A 22 -4.30 -22.75 -6.94
C VAL A 22 -5.43 -22.30 -6.00
N ASP A 23 -5.13 -22.24 -4.71
CA ASP A 23 -5.97 -21.58 -3.72
C ASP A 23 -5.36 -20.22 -3.40
N ILE A 24 -5.97 -19.15 -3.92
CA ILE A 24 -5.40 -17.80 -3.85
C ILE A 24 -6.44 -16.77 -3.44
N ARG A 25 -5.97 -15.76 -2.70
CA ARG A 25 -6.71 -14.53 -2.45
C ARG A 25 -6.15 -13.42 -3.33
N ILE A 26 -7.02 -12.78 -4.10
CA ILE A 26 -6.63 -11.70 -5.02
C ILE A 26 -6.95 -10.36 -4.39
N ILE A 27 -5.94 -9.49 -4.37
CA ILE A 27 -6.06 -8.09 -3.95
C ILE A 27 -5.53 -7.25 -5.11
N SER A 28 -6.31 -6.26 -5.54
CA SER A 28 -5.93 -5.34 -6.61
C SER A 28 -6.00 -3.90 -6.14
N ALA A 29 -5.02 -3.09 -6.54
CA ALA A 29 -5.02 -1.64 -6.36
C ALA A 29 -4.79 -0.96 -7.71
N THR A 30 -5.48 0.14 -7.95
CA THR A 30 -5.32 0.93 -9.18
C THR A 30 -5.31 2.42 -8.86
N ASN A 31 -4.61 3.18 -9.68
CA ASN A 31 -4.71 4.65 -9.72
C ASN A 31 -5.51 5.12 -10.96
N ILE A 32 -6.07 4.19 -11.72
CA ILE A 32 -6.80 4.48 -12.95
C ILE A 32 -8.29 4.58 -12.63
N ASN A 33 -8.97 5.56 -13.25
CA ASN A 33 -10.43 5.62 -13.22
C ASN A 33 -11.01 4.51 -14.10
N PHE A 34 -11.65 3.53 -13.47
CA PHE A 34 -12.22 2.38 -14.18
C PHE A 34 -13.36 2.78 -15.12
N ASN A 35 -14.22 3.72 -14.74
CA ASN A 35 -15.35 4.15 -15.58
C ASN A 35 -14.84 4.69 -16.92
N GLU A 36 -13.87 5.59 -16.87
CA GLU A 36 -13.27 6.17 -18.07
C GLU A 36 -12.54 5.11 -18.93
N SER A 37 -11.90 4.13 -18.30
CA SER A 37 -11.15 3.08 -19.01
C SER A 37 -12.06 2.03 -19.66
N ILE A 38 -13.21 1.75 -19.04
CA ILE A 38 -14.25 0.89 -19.62
C ILE A 38 -14.89 1.60 -20.81
N GLU A 39 -15.25 2.88 -20.67
CA GLU A 39 -15.81 3.69 -21.77
C GLU A 39 -14.88 3.77 -22.99
N LYS A 40 -13.57 3.88 -22.74
CA LYS A 40 -12.54 3.91 -23.80
C LYS A 40 -12.24 2.52 -24.40
N GLY A 41 -12.84 1.45 -23.90
CA GLY A 41 -12.59 0.07 -24.33
C GLY A 41 -11.19 -0.45 -24.02
N SER A 42 -10.41 0.27 -23.21
CA SER A 42 -9.05 -0.13 -22.80
C SER A 42 -9.07 -1.12 -21.63
N PHE A 43 -10.18 -1.19 -20.91
CA PHE A 43 -10.39 -2.14 -19.83
C PHE A 43 -11.63 -2.99 -20.05
N ARG A 44 -11.53 -4.29 -19.75
CA ARG A 44 -12.65 -5.21 -19.90
C ARG A 44 -13.60 -5.10 -18.72
N GLU A 45 -14.88 -4.87 -19.02
CA GLU A 45 -15.94 -4.69 -18.03
C GLU A 45 -16.14 -5.93 -17.14
N ASP A 46 -16.07 -7.12 -17.72
CA ASP A 46 -16.21 -8.40 -17.00
C ASP A 46 -15.13 -8.62 -15.94
N LEU A 47 -13.89 -8.25 -16.24
CA LEU A 47 -12.78 -8.30 -15.30
C LEU A 47 -12.96 -7.28 -14.17
N PHE A 48 -13.49 -6.09 -14.48
CA PHE A 48 -13.75 -5.06 -13.48
C PHE A 48 -14.76 -5.55 -12.44
N TYR A 49 -15.92 -6.07 -12.87
CA TYR A 49 -16.94 -6.53 -11.93
C TYR A 49 -16.48 -7.68 -11.03
N ARG A 50 -15.56 -8.54 -11.49
CA ARG A 50 -15.01 -9.63 -10.68
C ARG A 50 -13.96 -9.16 -9.66
N LEU A 51 -13.20 -8.11 -9.97
CA LEU A 51 -12.20 -7.55 -9.05
C LEU A 51 -12.81 -6.54 -8.07
N ASN A 52 -13.83 -5.81 -8.51
CA ASN A 52 -14.42 -4.69 -7.78
C ASN A 52 -15.59 -5.10 -6.87
N VAL A 53 -15.49 -6.24 -6.20
CA VAL A 53 -16.54 -6.73 -5.29
C VAL A 53 -16.57 -5.93 -3.99
N PHE A 54 -15.40 -5.57 -3.46
CA PHE A 54 -15.25 -4.77 -2.24
C PHE A 54 -14.26 -3.61 -2.46
N PRO A 55 -14.72 -2.49 -3.04
CA PRO A 55 -13.85 -1.35 -3.29
C PRO A 55 -13.46 -0.67 -1.98
N ILE A 56 -12.16 -0.49 -1.78
CA ILE A 56 -11.62 0.35 -0.71
C ILE A 56 -11.05 1.61 -1.35
N ASN A 57 -11.75 2.73 -1.17
CA ASN A 57 -11.24 4.02 -1.61
C ASN A 57 -10.24 4.57 -0.59
N ILE A 58 -9.02 4.78 -1.03
CA ILE A 58 -7.91 5.23 -0.21
C ILE A 58 -7.70 6.73 -0.51
N PRO A 59 -8.12 7.65 0.39
CA PRO A 59 -8.07 9.08 0.11
C PRO A 59 -6.63 9.57 -0.08
N PRO A 60 -6.37 10.63 -0.85
CA PRO A 60 -5.02 11.15 -1.01
C PRO A 60 -4.45 11.64 0.34
N LEU A 61 -3.13 11.58 0.51
CA LEU A 61 -2.48 11.88 1.80
C LEU A 61 -2.82 13.30 2.33
N ARG A 62 -3.06 14.26 1.44
CA ARG A 62 -3.48 15.63 1.77
C ARG A 62 -4.82 15.72 2.55
N GLU A 63 -5.69 14.73 2.39
CA GLU A 63 -7.00 14.64 3.07
C GLU A 63 -6.91 13.85 4.39
N ARG A 64 -5.79 13.17 4.63
CA ARG A 64 -5.49 12.40 5.85
C ARG A 64 -4.14 12.79 6.44
N LYS A 65 -4.03 14.09 6.77
CA LYS A 65 -2.81 14.67 7.32
C LYS A 65 -2.39 14.05 8.66
N SER A 66 -3.32 13.43 9.39
CA SER A 66 -3.07 12.66 10.62
C SER A 66 -2.17 11.45 10.41
N ASP A 67 -2.12 10.91 9.19
CA ASP A 67 -1.29 9.74 8.86
C ASP A 67 0.17 10.15 8.59
N ILE A 68 0.42 11.42 8.28
CA ILE A 68 1.76 11.93 7.92
C ILE A 68 2.82 11.65 9.00
N PRO A 69 2.56 11.92 10.30
CA PRO A 69 3.51 11.59 11.36
C PRO A 69 3.81 10.09 11.48
N LEU A 70 2.81 9.24 11.24
CA LEU A 70 2.94 7.79 11.35
C LEU A 70 3.70 7.18 10.17
N LEU A 71 3.63 7.82 9.00
CA LEU A 71 4.33 7.39 7.78
C LEU A 71 5.77 7.90 7.69
N LEU A 72 6.18 8.81 8.58
CA LEU A 72 7.56 9.29 8.71
C LEU A 72 8.23 8.62 9.92
N PRO A 73 8.79 7.40 9.77
CA PRO A 73 9.58 6.81 10.84
C PRO A 73 10.79 7.70 11.11
N LEU A 74 10.86 8.24 12.34
CA LEU A 74 11.88 9.17 12.81
C LEU A 74 13.31 8.58 12.82
N SER A 75 13.50 7.30 12.47
CA SER A 75 14.78 6.61 12.57
C SER A 75 15.74 6.82 11.40
N GLU A 76 15.28 7.29 10.22
CA GLU A 76 16.13 7.39 9.02
C GLU A 76 16.16 8.80 8.39
N TYR A 77 15.28 9.72 8.80
CA TYR A 77 15.15 11.04 8.18
C TYR A 77 15.72 12.19 9.04
N THR A 78 16.85 11.96 9.72
CA THR A 78 17.66 13.03 10.32
C THR A 78 18.59 13.63 9.27
N GLY A 79 18.00 14.40 8.36
CA GLY A 79 18.67 15.44 7.59
C GLY A 79 17.97 16.79 7.84
N ASP A 80 18.45 17.85 7.18
CA ASP A 80 18.10 19.28 7.35
C ASP A 80 16.59 19.66 7.43
N ASN A 81 15.67 18.71 7.19
CA ASN A 81 14.23 18.90 7.19
C ASN A 81 13.54 18.62 8.53
N ALA A 82 14.27 18.18 9.57
CA ALA A 82 13.70 17.95 10.91
C ALA A 82 13.00 19.20 11.47
N ALA A 83 13.55 20.39 11.20
CA ALA A 83 12.96 21.67 11.59
C ALA A 83 11.63 21.96 10.88
N MET A 84 11.46 21.53 9.63
CA MET A 84 10.21 21.68 8.87
C MET A 84 9.11 20.74 9.39
N ILE A 85 9.48 19.51 9.79
CA ILE A 85 8.55 18.53 10.36
C ILE A 85 8.06 19.00 11.75
N ALA A 86 8.96 19.57 12.56
CA ALA A 86 8.63 20.20 13.83
C ALA A 86 7.73 21.44 13.67
N ALA A 87 8.09 22.35 12.76
CA ALA A 87 7.36 23.59 12.52
C ALA A 87 5.94 23.38 11.97
N ALA A 88 5.71 22.27 11.25
CA ALA A 88 4.40 21.88 10.76
C ALA A 88 3.49 21.25 11.84
N GLY A 89 3.95 21.16 13.09
CA GLY A 89 3.14 20.69 14.23
C GLY A 89 2.93 19.18 14.27
N TYR A 90 3.71 18.41 13.50
CA TYR A 90 3.57 16.95 13.38
C TYR A 90 4.33 16.16 14.45
N LEU A 91 5.09 16.82 15.34
CA LEU A 91 5.86 16.18 16.43
C LEU A 91 5.12 16.15 17.79
N HIS A 92 3.80 16.18 17.82
CA HIS A 92 3.08 15.89 19.06
C HIS A 92 2.78 14.39 19.18
N ALA A 93 3.22 13.82 20.31
CA ALA A 93 3.06 12.42 20.72
C ALA A 93 4.11 11.44 20.17
N ASN A 94 5.35 11.60 20.64
CA ASN A 94 6.17 10.53 21.21
C ASN A 94 7.43 11.21 21.77
N GLU A 95 7.29 11.88 22.91
CA GLU A 95 8.47 12.04 23.77
C GLU A 95 8.90 10.60 24.10
N PRO A 96 10.10 10.15 23.70
CA PRO A 96 10.59 8.86 24.15
C PRO A 96 10.50 8.90 25.67
N SER A 97 9.76 7.96 26.26
CA SER A 97 9.72 7.90 27.72
C SER A 97 11.17 7.71 28.17
N ALA A 98 11.57 8.29 29.29
CA ALA A 98 12.95 8.25 29.76
C ALA A 98 13.58 6.83 29.79
N ALA A 99 12.76 5.77 29.75
CA ALA A 99 13.18 4.38 29.60
C ALA A 99 13.81 4.03 28.23
N ASP A 100 13.44 4.69 27.13
CA ASP A 100 13.98 4.39 25.79
C ASP A 100 15.39 4.97 25.59
N LEU A 101 15.76 5.99 26.38
CA LEU A 101 17.11 6.58 26.38
C LEU A 101 18.12 5.73 27.17
N GLU A 102 17.67 4.89 28.11
CA GLU A 102 18.55 4.01 28.89
C GLU A 102 18.98 2.75 28.11
N ALA A 103 18.19 2.29 27.13
CA ALA A 103 18.49 1.08 26.37
C ALA A 103 19.68 1.21 25.39
N HIS A 104 20.11 2.43 25.07
CA HIS A 104 21.29 2.69 24.22
C HIS A 104 22.53 3.15 25.00
N GLY A 105 22.46 3.16 26.33
CA GLY A 105 23.58 3.43 27.22
C GLY A 105 24.40 2.19 27.56
N THR A 106 24.89 1.43 26.58
CA THR A 106 26.06 0.53 26.79
C THR A 106 26.63 0.07 25.46
N LEU A 107 27.48 0.89 24.86
CA LEU A 107 28.63 0.42 24.09
C LEU A 107 29.76 1.42 24.33
N SER A 108 30.39 1.22 25.50
CA SER A 108 31.74 1.69 25.77
C SER A 108 32.71 0.79 25.00
N LEU A 109 33.38 1.37 24.01
CA LEU A 109 34.82 1.32 23.69
C LEU A 109 35.06 1.80 22.26
#